data_AF-A0A919P943-F1
#
_entry.id   AF-A0A919P943-F1
#
_cell.length_a   1.000
_cell.length_b   1.000
_cell.length_c   1.000
_cell.angle_alpha   90.00
_cell.angle_beta   90.00
_cell.angle_gamma   90.00
#
_symmetry.space_group_name_H-M   'P 1'
#
loop_
_entity.id
_entity.type
_entity.pdbx_description
1 polymer ?
#
loop_
_entity_poly.entity_id
_entity_poly.type
_entity_poly.pdbx_seq_one_letter_code
_entity_poly.pdbx_strand_id
1 'polypeptide(L)'
;MPSTPPVSRVLYAAVGGLATTAYYATPDLIRSRAARGWAKTALAGVVLASSAPDLRRAREESRERNRAAAQEQGQDQVDWRVTWTSMKPRGRATLVAGGATALVASVGSVVLIERAVFRRGERRRAAGVRFAHTRPALVWGVLTTAIAFLPDDVGEPTD
;
A
#
# COMPACT_ATOMS: atom_id res chain seq x y z
N MET A 1 9.19 -16.38 23.79
CA MET A 1 9.09 -17.29 22.63
C MET A 1 8.66 -16.45 21.44
N PRO A 2 9.44 -16.32 20.36
CA PRO A 2 8.92 -15.67 19.16
C PRO A 2 7.75 -16.53 18.67
N SER A 3 6.53 -15.98 18.74
CA SER A 3 5.36 -16.59 18.16
C SER A 3 5.62 -16.75 16.67
N THR A 4 5.47 -17.97 16.15
CA THR A 4 5.55 -18.20 14.71
C THR A 4 4.55 -17.25 14.03
N PRO A 5 4.98 -16.41 13.06
CA PRO A 5 4.06 -15.48 12.43
C PRO A 5 2.91 -16.27 11.80
N PRO A 6 1.66 -15.79 11.89
CA PRO A 6 0.52 -16.50 11.35
C PRO A 6 0.72 -16.73 9.85
N VAL A 7 0.27 -17.88 9.35
CA VAL A 7 0.47 -18.32 7.95
C VAL A 7 0.01 -17.24 6.94
N SER A 8 -1.04 -16.49 7.27
CA SER A 8 -1.51 -15.37 6.44
C SER A 8 -0.49 -14.23 6.33
N ARG A 9 0.25 -13.92 7.40
CA ARG A 9 1.29 -12.88 7.39
C ARG A 9 2.49 -13.31 6.55
N VAL A 10 2.88 -14.58 6.65
CA VAL A 10 3.93 -15.17 5.80
C VAL A 10 3.53 -15.14 4.33
N LEU A 11 2.30 -15.55 4.00
CA LEU A 11 1.78 -15.53 2.64
C LEU A 11 1.71 -14.10 2.09
N TYR A 12 1.21 -13.14 2.86
CA TYR A 12 1.16 -11.74 2.46
C TYR A 12 2.56 -11.16 2.21
N ALA A 13 3.51 -11.43 3.11
CA ALA A 13 4.90 -11.01 2.97
C ALA A 13 5.58 -11.61 1.73
N ALA A 14 5.32 -12.88 1.44
CA ALA A 14 5.84 -13.57 0.26
C ALA A 14 5.22 -13.02 -1.03
N VAL A 15 3.90 -12.85 -1.08
CA VAL A 15 3.18 -12.28 -2.24
C VAL A 15 3.65 -10.84 -2.49
N GLY A 16 3.76 -10.01 -1.45
CA GLY A 16 4.22 -8.63 -1.55
C GLY A 16 5.65 -8.50 -2.08
N GLY A 17 6.58 -9.31 -1.56
CA GLY A 17 7.97 -9.32 -2.02
C GLY A 17 8.14 -9.81 -3.46
N LEU A 18 7.46 -10.91 -3.82
CA LEU A 18 7.48 -11.44 -5.18
C LEU A 18 6.83 -10.49 -6.18
N ALA A 19 5.67 -9.91 -5.83
CA ALA A 19 4.98 -8.95 -6.68
C ALA A 19 5.82 -7.68 -6.88
N THR A 20 6.47 -7.17 -5.82
CA THR A 20 7.38 -6.02 -5.90
C THR A 20 8.57 -6.31 -6.82
N THR A 21 9.18 -7.49 -6.66
CA THR A 21 10.30 -7.92 -7.51
C THR A 21 9.87 -8.01 -8.97
N ALA A 22 8.75 -8.69 -9.24
CA ALA A 22 8.22 -8.85 -10.59
C ALA A 22 7.88 -7.49 -11.21
N TYR A 23 7.26 -6.59 -10.44
CA TYR A 23 6.85 -5.26 -10.88
C TYR A 23 8.03 -4.42 -11.39
N TYR A 24 9.14 -4.40 -10.65
CA TYR A 24 10.33 -3.63 -11.04
C TYR A 24 11.23 -4.37 -12.04
N ALA A 25 11.20 -5.70 -12.10
CA ALA A 25 11.95 -6.49 -13.07
C ALA A 25 11.29 -6.53 -14.47
N THR A 26 10.01 -6.15 -14.59
CA THR A 26 9.23 -6.18 -15.84
C THR A 26 9.97 -5.70 -17.09
N PRO A 27 10.75 -4.59 -17.10
CA PRO A 27 11.40 -4.09 -18.31
C PRO A 27 12.45 -5.03 -18.91
N ASP A 28 13.07 -5.85 -18.06
CA ASP A 28 14.11 -6.79 -18.47
C ASP A 28 13.48 -8.08 -19.04
N LEU A 29 12.23 -8.42 -18.66
CA LEU A 29 11.51 -9.63 -19.07
C LEU A 29 10.55 -9.41 -20.24
N ILE A 30 9.88 -8.25 -20.29
CA ILE A 30 8.85 -7.94 -21.29
C ILE A 30 9.38 -6.83 -22.21
N ARG A 31 9.43 -7.07 -23.51
CA ARG A 31 9.95 -6.10 -24.49
C ARG A 31 8.89 -5.06 -24.92
N SER A 32 7.62 -5.46 -24.97
CA SER A 32 6.49 -4.58 -25.35
C SER A 32 6.07 -3.65 -24.21
N ARG A 33 5.88 -2.36 -24.52
CA ARG A 33 5.45 -1.35 -23.53
C ARG A 33 4.04 -1.59 -23.03
N ALA A 34 3.12 -2.02 -23.91
CA ALA A 34 1.74 -2.29 -23.54
C ALA A 34 1.63 -3.52 -22.62
N ALA A 35 2.37 -4.60 -22.94
CA ALA A 35 2.40 -5.80 -22.11
C ALA A 35 2.99 -5.54 -20.71
N ARG A 36 3.97 -4.63 -20.58
CA ARG A 36 4.47 -4.18 -19.28
C ARG A 36 3.38 -3.51 -18.44
N GLY A 37 2.55 -2.67 -19.06
CA GLY A 37 1.42 -2.02 -18.38
C GLY A 37 0.45 -3.05 -17.81
N TRP A 38 0.03 -4.01 -18.64
CA TRP A 38 -0.86 -5.09 -18.20
C TRP A 38 -0.26 -5.96 -17.11
N ALA A 39 1.01 -6.33 -17.21
CA ALA A 39 1.69 -7.11 -16.17
C ALA A 39 1.70 -6.37 -14.82
N LYS A 40 2.01 -5.06 -14.83
CA LYS A 40 1.95 -4.21 -13.65
C LYS A 40 0.55 -4.14 -13.03
N THR A 41 -0.48 -3.95 -13.86
CA THR A 41 -1.88 -3.92 -13.41
C THR A 41 -2.32 -5.26 -12.82
N ALA A 42 -1.94 -6.37 -13.46
CA ALA A 42 -2.23 -7.71 -12.94
C ALA A 42 -1.57 -7.94 -11.57
N LEU A 43 -0.30 -7.56 -11.42
CA LEU A 43 0.43 -7.65 -10.15
C LEU A 43 -0.22 -6.80 -9.06
N ALA A 44 -0.61 -5.56 -9.36
CA ALA A 44 -1.33 -4.70 -8.42
C ALA A 44 -2.67 -5.33 -8.01
N GLY A 45 -3.40 -5.93 -8.96
CA GLY A 45 -4.63 -6.67 -8.69
C GLY A 45 -4.43 -7.86 -7.76
N VAL A 46 -3.35 -8.64 -7.93
CA VAL A 46 -3.01 -9.77 -7.04
C VAL A 46 -2.73 -9.29 -5.63
N VAL A 47 -1.93 -8.23 -5.46
CA VAL A 47 -1.64 -7.65 -4.14
C VAL A 47 -2.92 -7.18 -3.48
N LEU A 48 -3.78 -6.44 -4.20
CA LEU A 48 -5.06 -5.97 -3.66
C LEU A 48 -5.97 -7.14 -3.26
N ALA A 49 -6.06 -8.19 -4.07
CA ALA A 49 -6.85 -9.37 -3.75
C ALA A 49 -6.32 -10.11 -2.51
N SER A 50 -5.00 -10.16 -2.33
CA SER A 50 -4.37 -10.79 -1.15
C SER A 50 -4.68 -10.05 0.16
N SER A 51 -4.94 -8.74 0.11
CA SER A 51 -5.35 -7.94 1.28
C SER A 51 -6.83 -8.11 1.66
N ALA A 52 -7.64 -8.79 0.85
CA ALA A 52 -9.08 -8.89 1.08
C ALA A 52 -9.47 -9.54 2.43
N PRO A 53 -8.81 -10.61 2.91
CA PRO A 53 -9.12 -11.20 4.21
C PRO A 53 -8.80 -10.25 5.36
N ASP A 54 -7.66 -9.56 5.31
CA ASP A 54 -7.25 -8.63 6.36
C ASP A 54 -8.15 -7.38 6.39
N LEU A 55 -8.58 -6.90 5.21
CA LEU A 55 -9.56 -5.82 5.14
C LEU A 55 -10.92 -6.24 5.74
N ARG A 56 -11.32 -7.51 5.62
CA ARG A 56 -12.53 -8.03 6.27
C ARG A 56 -12.37 -8.08 7.78
N ARG A 57 -11.25 -8.62 8.28
CA ARG A 57 -10.94 -8.65 9.73
C ARG A 57 -10.89 -7.24 10.33
N ALA A 58 -10.16 -6.32 9.70
CA ALA A 58 -10.08 -4.94 10.15
C ALA A 58 -11.45 -4.24 10.19
N ARG A 59 -12.37 -4.59 9.27
CA ARG A 59 -13.76 -4.09 9.30
C ARG A 59 -14.57 -4.70 10.43
N GLU A 60 -14.40 -5.99 10.71
CA GLU A 60 -15.06 -6.68 11.83
C GLU A 60 -14.60 -6.11 13.16
N GLU A 61 -13.28 -6.01 13.38
CA GLU A 61 -12.70 -5.37 14.56
C GLU A 61 -13.16 -3.92 14.73
N SER A 62 -13.24 -3.15 13.64
CA SER A 62 -13.73 -1.78 13.71
C SER A 62 -15.22 -1.71 14.06
N ARG A 63 -16.03 -2.68 13.62
CA ARG A 63 -17.44 -2.78 14.03
C ARG A 63 -17.57 -3.17 15.49
N GLU A 64 -16.74 -4.09 15.96
CA GLU A 64 -16.70 -4.49 17.37
C GLU A 64 -16.26 -3.34 18.27
N ARG A 65 -15.17 -2.64 17.91
CA ARG A 65 -14.74 -1.40 18.57
C ARG A 65 -15.85 -0.34 18.59
N ASN A 66 -16.53 -0.12 17.46
CA ASN A 66 -17.63 0.84 17.39
C ASN A 66 -18.83 0.43 18.26
N ARG A 67 -19.14 -0.86 18.36
CA ARG A 67 -20.22 -1.38 19.24
C ARG A 67 -19.84 -1.25 20.71
N ALA A 68 -18.60 -1.58 21.07
CA ALA A 68 -18.07 -1.41 22.42
C ALA A 68 -18.08 0.08 22.82
N ALA A 69 -17.58 0.96 21.94
CA ALA A 69 -17.61 2.41 22.14
C ALA A 69 -19.04 2.97 22.24
N ALA A 70 -19.99 2.45 21.44
CA ALA A 70 -21.40 2.86 21.53
C ALA A 70 -22.08 2.41 22.83
N GLN A 71 -21.55 1.38 23.50
CA GLN A 71 -22.03 0.89 24.77
C GLN A 71 -21.39 1.63 25.96
N GLU A 72 -20.15 2.12 25.82
CA GLU A 72 -19.44 2.90 26.84
C GLU A 72 -19.71 4.41 26.77
N GLN A 73 -19.90 5.00 25.59
CA GLN A 73 -19.87 6.45 25.39
C GLN A 73 -21.21 6.99 24.89
N GLY A 74 -22.17 7.12 25.81
CA GLY A 74 -23.17 8.16 25.65
C GLY A 74 -22.51 9.53 25.91
N GLN A 75 -21.78 10.11 24.95
CA GLN A 75 -21.81 11.56 24.61
C GLN A 75 -20.75 12.13 23.63
N ASP A 76 -19.64 11.48 23.26
CA ASP A 76 -18.57 12.17 22.48
C ASP A 76 -18.06 11.47 21.20
N GLN A 77 -18.91 10.68 20.53
CA GLN A 77 -18.57 10.17 19.19
C GLN A 77 -18.99 11.19 18.11
N VAL A 78 -18.01 11.69 17.34
CA VAL A 78 -18.27 12.60 16.21
C VAL A 78 -19.06 11.87 15.13
N ASP A 79 -20.36 12.15 15.05
CA ASP A 79 -21.20 11.64 13.96
C ASP A 79 -20.85 12.37 12.66
N TRP A 80 -20.02 11.74 11.84
CA TRP A 80 -19.59 12.27 10.54
C TRP A 80 -20.77 12.61 9.62
N ARG A 81 -21.90 11.91 9.70
CA ARG A 81 -23.08 12.27 8.89
C ARG A 81 -23.62 13.62 9.34
N VAL A 82 -23.77 13.83 10.65
CA VAL A 82 -24.24 15.11 11.21
C VAL A 82 -23.22 16.22 10.98
N THR A 83 -21.94 15.94 11.13
CA THR A 83 -20.87 16.91 10.83
C THR A 83 -20.89 17.28 9.34
N TRP A 84 -21.02 16.31 8.44
CA TRP A 84 -21.11 16.56 7.00
C TRP A 84 -22.38 17.35 6.64
N THR A 85 -23.54 16.98 7.20
CA THR A 85 -24.82 17.64 6.90
C THR A 85 -24.90 19.07 7.45
N SER A 86 -24.21 19.36 8.56
CA SER A 86 -24.16 20.69 9.18
C SER A 86 -23.17 21.66 8.53
N MET A 87 -22.21 21.19 7.71
CA MET A 87 -21.28 22.06 6.99
C MET A 87 -21.96 22.91 5.90
N LYS A 88 -21.54 24.18 5.79
CA LYS A 88 -21.90 25.06 4.67
C LYS A 88 -21.40 24.48 3.33
N PRO A 89 -22.07 24.77 2.19
CA PRO A 89 -21.65 24.25 0.88
C PRO A 89 -20.18 24.51 0.54
N ARG A 90 -19.65 25.69 0.92
CA ARG A 90 -18.22 26.03 0.75
C ARG A 90 -17.30 25.12 1.57
N GLY A 91 -17.66 24.80 2.81
CA GLY A 91 -16.87 23.91 3.67
C GLY A 91 -16.77 22.49 3.12
N ARG A 92 -17.89 21.97 2.60
CA ARG A 92 -17.90 20.68 1.88
C ARG A 92 -17.02 20.71 0.64
N ALA A 93 -17.14 21.77 -0.17
CA ALA A 93 -16.35 21.92 -1.38
C ALA A 93 -14.84 21.95 -1.05
N THR A 94 -14.43 22.69 -0.01
CA THR A 94 -13.04 22.71 0.44
C THR A 94 -12.56 21.35 0.93
N LEU A 95 -13.38 20.61 1.68
CA LEU A 95 -13.01 19.28 2.19
C LEU A 95 -12.85 18.26 1.05
N VAL A 96 -13.78 18.25 0.09
CA VAL A 96 -13.69 17.41 -1.11
C VAL A 96 -12.46 17.79 -1.94
N ALA A 97 -12.24 19.09 -2.16
CA ALA A 97 -11.10 19.57 -2.92
C ALA A 97 -9.78 19.18 -2.24
N GLY A 98 -9.66 19.41 -0.92
CA GLY A 98 -8.48 19.02 -0.15
C GLY A 98 -8.21 17.52 -0.22
N GLY A 99 -9.25 16.69 -0.05
CA GLY A 99 -9.15 15.24 -0.21
C GLY A 99 -8.71 14.82 -1.61
N ALA A 100 -9.32 15.39 -2.65
CA ALA A 100 -8.96 15.13 -4.04
C ALA A 100 -7.51 15.54 -4.34
N THR A 101 -7.08 16.72 -3.87
CA THR A 101 -5.71 17.20 -4.03
C THR A 101 -4.71 16.27 -3.34
N ALA A 102 -4.98 15.85 -2.10
CA ALA A 102 -4.11 14.92 -1.38
C ALA A 102 -3.99 13.57 -2.12
N LEU A 103 -5.09 13.05 -2.65
CA LEU A 103 -5.09 11.82 -3.46
C LEU A 103 -4.27 11.98 -4.74
N VAL A 104 -4.48 13.06 -5.50
CA VAL A 104 -3.72 13.34 -6.73
C VAL A 104 -2.24 13.52 -6.43
N ALA A 105 -1.89 14.24 -5.37
CA ALA A 105 -0.51 14.42 -4.94
C ALA A 105 0.15 13.08 -4.62
N SER A 106 -0.53 12.22 -3.84
CA SER A 106 -0.04 10.89 -3.49
C SER A 106 0.23 10.01 -4.72
N VAL A 107 -0.75 9.90 -5.63
CA VAL A 107 -0.60 9.14 -6.87
C VAL A 107 0.52 9.72 -7.73
N GLY A 108 0.58 11.05 -7.85
CA GLY A 108 1.62 11.76 -8.58
C GLY A 108 3.02 11.46 -8.03
N SER A 109 3.19 11.45 -6.71
CA SER A 109 4.46 11.10 -6.06
C SER A 109 4.92 9.69 -6.42
N VAL A 110 4.02 8.71 -6.39
CA VAL A 110 4.35 7.32 -6.80
C VAL A 110 4.83 7.29 -8.25
N VAL A 111 4.11 7.93 -9.18
CA VAL A 111 4.48 7.98 -10.60
C VAL A 111 5.84 8.64 -10.82
N LEU A 112 6.13 9.73 -10.09
CA LEU A 112 7.41 10.42 -10.17
C LEU A 112 8.57 9.53 -9.69
N ILE A 113 8.38 8.83 -8.57
CA ILE A 113 9.34 7.88 -8.02
C ILE A 113 9.59 6.76 -9.03
N GLU A 114 8.53 6.13 -9.54
CA GLU A 114 8.66 5.06 -10.55
C GLU A 114 9.44 5.54 -11.77
N ARG A 115 9.09 6.71 -12.30
CA ARG A 115 9.76 7.27 -13.47
C ARG A 115 11.24 7.56 -13.19
N ALA A 116 11.61 7.95 -11.97
CA ALA A 116 13.01 8.11 -11.59
C ALA A 116 13.75 6.77 -11.54
N VAL A 117 13.14 5.74 -10.96
CA VAL A 117 13.68 4.37 -10.88
C VAL A 117 13.95 3.80 -12.27
N PHE A 118 12.97 3.87 -13.20
CA PHE A 118 13.16 3.39 -14.57
C PHE A 118 14.21 4.18 -15.33
N ARG A 119 14.24 5.52 -15.21
CA ARG A 119 15.29 6.34 -15.86
C ARG A 119 16.68 5.95 -15.39
N ARG A 120 16.85 5.63 -14.11
CA ARG A 120 18.13 5.16 -13.56
C ARG A 120 18.53 3.80 -14.14
N GLY A 121 17.58 2.87 -14.28
CA GLY A 121 17.83 1.56 -14.87
C GLY A 121 18.15 1.62 -16.37
N GLU A 122 17.47 2.47 -17.14
CA GLU A 122 17.78 2.69 -18.57
C GLU A 122 19.17 3.30 -18.77
N ARG A 123 19.62 4.22 -17.90
CA ARG A 123 21.01 4.74 -17.92
C ARG A 123 22.04 3.63 -17.68
N ARG A 124 21.75 2.70 -16.76
CA ARG A 124 22.63 1.55 -16.48
C ARG A 124 22.64 0.54 -17.64
N ARG A 125 21.51 0.34 -18.30
CA ARG A 125 21.41 -0.48 -19.50
C ARG A 125 22.21 0.12 -20.66
N ALA A 126 22.14 1.44 -20.84
CA ALA A 126 22.96 2.15 -21.83
C ALA A 126 24.47 2.00 -21.54
N ALA A 127 24.86 1.89 -20.27
CA ALA A 127 26.22 1.56 -19.84
C ALA A 127 26.58 0.06 -19.97
N GLY A 128 25.74 -0.76 -20.60
CA GLY A 128 26.01 -2.18 -20.86
C GLY A 128 25.75 -3.13 -19.69
N VAL A 129 25.19 -2.67 -18.58
CA VAL A 129 24.91 -3.52 -17.41
C VAL A 129 23.78 -4.50 -17.72
N ARG A 130 24.08 -5.81 -17.69
CA ARG A 130 23.08 -6.88 -17.77
C ARG A 130 22.16 -6.85 -16.52
N PHE A 131 20.86 -7.01 -16.74
CA PHE A 131 19.82 -7.01 -15.69
C PHE A 131 19.80 -5.74 -14.83
N ALA A 132 19.87 -4.58 -15.49
CA ALA A 132 19.91 -3.28 -14.85
C ALA A 132 18.70 -2.98 -13.95
N HIS A 133 17.55 -3.63 -14.19
CA HIS A 133 16.33 -3.47 -13.42
C HIS A 133 16.06 -4.64 -12.46
N THR A 134 16.44 -5.87 -12.81
CA THR A 134 16.21 -7.05 -11.94
C THR A 134 16.99 -6.99 -10.64
N ARG A 135 18.26 -6.56 -10.67
CA ARG A 135 19.09 -6.45 -9.45
C ARG A 135 18.48 -5.54 -8.37
N PRO A 136 18.12 -4.27 -8.67
CA PRO A 136 17.44 -3.45 -7.69
C PRO A 136 16.03 -3.96 -7.36
N ALA A 137 15.33 -4.60 -8.32
CA ALA A 137 14.03 -5.19 -8.05
C ALA A 137 14.07 -6.27 -6.95
N LEU A 138 15.10 -7.11 -6.94
CA LEU A 138 15.32 -8.10 -5.87
C LEU A 138 15.54 -7.44 -4.51
N VAL A 139 16.33 -6.36 -4.46
CA VAL A 139 16.56 -5.61 -3.21
C VAL A 139 15.24 -5.06 -2.67
N TRP A 140 14.42 -4.47 -3.54
CA TRP A 140 13.11 -3.96 -3.15
C TRP A 140 12.16 -5.07 -2.71
N GLY A 141 12.16 -6.23 -3.38
CA GLY A 141 11.37 -7.38 -2.98
C GLY A 141 11.72 -7.90 -1.59
N VAL A 142 13.02 -8.11 -1.33
CA VAL A 142 13.51 -8.53 -0.02
C VAL A 142 13.15 -7.52 1.06
N LEU A 143 13.32 -6.21 0.78
CA LEU A 143 12.95 -5.15 1.71
C LEU A 143 11.45 -5.15 2.02
N THR A 144 10.59 -5.27 1.02
CA THR A 144 9.13 -5.37 1.22
C THR A 144 8.76 -6.57 2.07
N THR A 145 9.37 -7.73 1.83
CA THR A 145 9.17 -8.93 2.66
C THR A 145 9.62 -8.70 4.10
N ALA A 146 10.80 -8.08 4.30
CA ALA A 146 11.32 -7.79 5.64
C ALA A 146 10.39 -6.84 6.42
N ILE A 147 9.86 -5.80 5.77
CA ILE A 147 8.92 -4.85 6.38
C ILE A 147 7.61 -5.54 6.77
N ALA A 148 7.10 -6.48 5.97
CA ALA A 148 5.87 -7.20 6.30
C ALA A 148 5.99 -8.10 7.55
N PHE A 149 7.23 -8.44 7.96
CA PHE A 149 7.52 -9.16 9.19
C PHE A 149 7.81 -8.25 10.38
N LEU A 150 7.81 -6.93 10.21
CA LEU A 150 7.96 -6.01 11.33
C LEU A 150 6.76 -6.21 12.29
N PRO A 151 6.99 -6.37 13.60
CA PRO A 151 5.92 -6.48 14.58
C PRO A 151 5.09 -5.19 14.60
N ASP A 152 3.80 -5.32 14.88
CA ASP A 152 2.87 -4.19 14.95
C ASP A 152 3.05 -3.39 16.25
N ASP A 153 3.86 -3.92 17.17
CA ASP A 153 4.08 -3.46 18.55
C ASP A 153 5.10 -2.32 18.62
N VAL A 154 4.87 -1.25 17.85
CA VAL A 154 5.61 0.01 18.00
C VAL A 154 4.73 0.98 18.78
N GLY A 155 4.56 0.71 20.08
CA GLY A 155 4.02 1.67 21.04
C GLY A 155 2.93 1.14 21.97
N GLU A 156 3.30 0.33 22.96
CA GLU A 156 2.76 0.58 24.30
C GLU A 156 3.85 1.30 25.09
N PRO A 157 3.66 2.58 25.48
CA PRO A 157 4.47 3.15 26.55
C PRO A 157 4.15 2.38 27.82
N THR A 158 5.12 1.61 28.29
CA THR A 158 5.11 1.08 29.65
C THR A 158 5.22 2.25 30.61
N ASP A 159 4.14 2.58 31.31
CA ASP A 159 4.17 3.23 32.63
C ASP A 159 3.10 2.58 33.52
#